data_AF-A0A6B3LQN0-F1
#
_entry.id   AF-A0A6B3LQN0-F1
#
_cell.length_a   1.000
_cell.length_b   1.000
_cell.length_c   1.000
_cell.angle_alpha   90.00
_cell.angle_beta   90.00
_cell.angle_gamma   90.00
#
_symmetry.space_group_name_H-M   'P 1'
#
loop_
_entity.id
_entity.type
_entity.pdbx_description
1 polymer ?
#
loop_
_entity_poly.entity_id
_entity_poly.type
_entity_poly.pdbx_seq_one_letter_code
_entity_poly.pdbx_strand_id
1 'polypeptide(L)'
;MAKKRRKFTQCPNCGYSFEDVNNYCPNCGQENHDLNVPVKHLIAEFFEGTIHFDTKIWRTLKLLILKPGLLTEKFNVGQRASYVPPFRLYVFISIVFFFLLALNHSIFNVRAPEINKLPAEERQRVKEGFQEVEKIAPGFIKTEATIDSVARDRDSTAYSAELNFGNDETGAFMETKAKQFLGGGEASRAKLLKNTSFMMFLLMPLFGYLLYLFYLKQRRNYVEHLMFSIHLHSFWFLVLILVMLINFVLPEAALLKWAFLLMMVYLYLAMLRVYKSSYLKTLFKLLPIMLLYLICLLIFFLGNVVVSAVLA
;
A
#
# COMPACT_ATOMS: atom_id res chain seq x y z
N MET A 1 10.99 35.98 -2.14
CA MET A 1 11.99 36.53 -1.21
C MET A 1 12.99 35.43 -0.88
N ALA A 2 14.29 35.62 -1.13
CA ALA A 2 15.31 34.65 -0.73
C ALA A 2 15.33 34.55 0.80
N LYS A 3 14.82 33.45 1.37
CA LYS A 3 14.85 33.19 2.82
C LYS A 3 16.30 33.23 3.27
N LYS A 4 16.63 34.19 4.15
CA LYS A 4 17.93 34.34 4.79
C LYS A 4 18.13 33.18 5.77
N ARG A 5 18.57 32.03 5.25
CA ARG A 5 18.85 30.83 6.03
C ARG A 5 20.00 31.15 7.00
N ARG A 6 19.81 30.92 8.30
CA ARG A 6 20.91 31.02 9.28
C ARG A 6 21.88 29.88 9.00
N LYS A 7 23.15 30.21 8.78
CA LYS A 7 24.23 29.24 8.53
C LYS A 7 25.24 29.33 9.67
N PHE A 8 25.88 28.22 10.00
CA PHE A 8 26.90 28.18 11.01
C PHE A 8 28.22 28.75 10.47
N THR A 9 28.99 29.39 11.33
CA THR A 9 30.36 29.85 11.04
C THR A 9 31.38 28.72 11.17
N GLN A 10 31.03 27.65 11.89
CA GLN A 10 31.82 26.43 12.02
C GLN A 10 30.94 25.19 11.80
N CYS A 11 31.49 24.19 11.12
CA CYS A 11 30.79 22.95 10.85
C CYS A 11 30.59 22.18 12.16
N PRO A 12 29.34 21.87 12.57
CA PRO A 12 29.07 21.14 13.82
C PRO A 12 29.53 19.68 13.79
N ASN A 13 29.92 19.16 12.62
CA ASN A 13 30.38 17.78 12.47
C ASN A 13 31.92 17.67 12.56
N CYS A 14 32.66 18.50 11.83
CA CYS A 14 34.13 18.37 11.73
C CYS A 14 34.91 19.60 12.21
N GLY A 15 34.23 20.63 12.74
CA GLY A 15 34.88 21.86 13.22
C GLY A 15 35.43 22.79 12.13
N TYR A 16 35.25 22.45 10.85
CA TYR A 16 35.70 23.28 9.73
C TYR A 16 35.08 24.68 9.78
N SER A 17 35.92 25.72 9.83
CA SER A 17 35.48 27.11 9.81
C SER A 17 35.11 27.53 8.38
N PHE A 18 33.90 28.02 8.18
CA PHE A 18 33.43 28.46 6.87
C PHE A 18 34.01 29.85 6.55
N GLU A 19 34.87 29.95 5.53
CA GLU A 19 35.35 31.24 5.00
C GLU A 19 34.23 31.97 4.22
N ASP A 20 33.41 31.21 3.49
CA ASP A 20 32.22 31.68 2.77
C ASP A 20 30.94 31.04 3.30
N VAL A 21 29.80 31.68 3.04
CA VAL A 21 28.45 31.22 3.41
C VAL A 21 28.02 30.04 2.52
N ASN A 22 28.81 28.97 2.47
CA ASN A 22 28.59 27.76 1.68
C ASN A 22 27.42 26.94 2.23
N ASN A 23 26.64 26.31 1.34
CA ASN A 23 25.51 25.47 1.73
C ASN A 23 25.94 24.09 2.27
N TYR A 24 27.16 23.66 1.96
CA TYR A 24 27.71 22.38 2.39
C TYR A 24 29.14 22.56 2.87
N CYS A 25 29.55 21.77 3.86
CA CYS A 25 30.92 21.69 4.34
C CYS A 25 31.81 21.04 3.28
N PRO A 26 32.87 21.71 2.81
CA PRO A 26 33.80 21.13 1.84
C PRO A 26 34.61 19.97 2.43
N ASN A 27 34.80 19.93 3.75
CA ASN A 27 35.59 18.89 4.42
C ASN A 27 34.80 17.59 4.66
N CYS A 28 33.59 17.67 5.21
CA CYS A 28 32.81 16.47 5.59
C CYS A 28 31.47 16.31 4.84
N GLY A 29 31.13 17.23 3.93
CA GLY A 29 29.90 17.18 3.15
C GLY A 29 28.61 17.54 3.91
N GLN A 30 28.71 17.91 5.20
CA GLN A 30 27.56 18.29 6.03
C GLN A 30 26.86 19.54 5.49
N GLU A 31 25.54 19.51 5.34
CA GLU A 31 24.75 20.70 4.97
C GLU A 31 24.84 21.77 6.08
N ASN A 32 25.22 22.98 5.69
CA ASN A 32 25.41 24.13 6.58
C ASN A 32 24.08 24.87 6.78
N HIS A 33 23.17 24.21 7.49
CA HIS A 33 21.83 24.72 7.81
C HIS A 33 21.53 24.56 9.29
N ASP A 34 21.10 25.65 9.94
CA ASP A 34 20.66 25.64 11.32
C ASP A 34 19.28 24.98 11.47
N LEU A 35 19.26 23.84 12.18
CA LEU A 35 18.04 23.07 12.47
C LEU A 35 17.27 23.58 13.69
N ASN A 36 17.76 24.60 14.42
CA ASN A 36 17.00 25.29 15.47
C ASN A 36 15.93 26.23 14.87
N VAL A 37 15.06 25.65 14.06
CA VAL A 37 13.86 26.30 13.52
C VAL A 37 12.63 25.62 14.12
N PRO A 38 11.53 26.36 14.37
CA PRO A 38 10.31 25.77 14.91
C PRO A 38 9.79 24.66 13.98
N VAL A 39 9.16 23.62 14.55
CA VAL A 39 8.62 22.44 13.81
C VAL A 39 7.72 22.85 12.63
N LYS A 40 6.99 23.97 12.75
CA LYS A 40 6.20 24.56 11.67
C LYS A 40 7.03 24.90 10.43
N HIS A 41 8.26 25.38 10.59
CA HIS A 41 9.17 25.67 9.49
C HIS A 41 9.71 24.39 8.84
N LEU A 42 10.01 23.35 9.62
CA LEU A 42 10.40 22.03 9.10
C LEU A 42 9.28 21.39 8.28
N ILE A 43 8.04 21.48 8.78
CA ILE A 43 6.84 21.04 8.06
C ILE A 43 6.65 21.87 6.79
N ALA A 44 6.74 23.20 6.86
CA ALA A 44 6.60 24.07 5.70
C ALA A 44 7.70 23.84 4.65
N GLU A 45 8.95 23.59 5.05
CA GLU A 45 10.05 23.28 4.13
C GLU A 45 9.91 21.87 3.53
N PHE A 46 9.36 20.91 4.28
CA PHE A 46 8.95 19.61 3.76
C PHE A 46 7.86 19.74 2.70
N PHE A 47 6.84 20.57 2.92
CA PHE A 47 5.74 20.84 1.98
C PHE A 47 6.16 21.73 0.78
N GLU A 48 6.96 22.78 0.98
CA GLU A 48 7.57 23.60 -0.10
C GLU A 48 8.48 22.72 -0.96
N GLY A 49 9.27 21.83 -0.35
CA GLY A 49 10.11 20.88 -1.07
C GLY A 49 9.34 19.78 -1.83
N THR A 50 8.11 19.44 -1.40
CA THR A 50 7.28 18.39 -2.03
C THR A 50 6.38 18.91 -3.16
N ILE A 51 6.03 20.20 -3.18
CA ILE A 51 5.12 20.79 -4.18
C ILE A 51 5.86 21.28 -5.44
N HIS A 52 7.19 21.43 -5.41
CA HIS A 52 7.94 21.61 -6.66
C HIS A 52 7.83 20.35 -7.52
N PHE A 53 7.11 20.47 -8.64
CA PHE A 53 6.97 19.41 -9.64
C PHE A 53 8.37 19.10 -10.20
N ASP A 54 9.02 18.08 -9.62
CA ASP A 54 10.43 17.80 -9.86
C ASP A 54 10.59 17.26 -11.29
N THR A 55 11.36 17.97 -12.12
CA THR A 55 11.77 17.50 -13.48
C THR A 55 12.33 16.08 -13.46
N LYS A 56 12.82 15.59 -12.30
CA LYS A 56 13.32 14.22 -12.10
C LYS A 56 12.23 13.15 -12.14
N ILE A 57 10.94 13.49 -12.00
CA ILE A 57 9.85 12.51 -11.84
C ILE A 57 9.77 11.53 -13.02
N TRP A 58 9.88 12.02 -14.25
CA TRP A 58 9.86 11.20 -15.46
C TRP A 58 11.06 10.25 -15.53
N ARG A 59 12.25 10.74 -15.17
CA ARG A 59 13.47 9.91 -15.08
C ARG A 59 13.31 8.81 -14.04
N THR A 60 12.74 9.14 -12.88
CA THR A 60 12.48 8.20 -11.79
C THR A 60 11.44 7.15 -12.17
N LEU A 61 10.28 7.56 -12.72
CA LEU A 61 9.21 6.66 -13.17
C LEU A 61 9.69 5.70 -14.26
N LYS A 62 10.44 6.21 -15.26
CA LYS A 62 11.01 5.39 -16.33
C LYS A 62 11.93 4.29 -15.77
N LEU A 63 12.78 4.63 -14.80
CA LEU A 63 13.63 3.62 -14.16
C LEU A 63 12.86 2.66 -13.27
N LEU A 64 11.83 3.15 -12.57
CA LEU A 64 10.99 2.34 -11.70
C LEU A 64 10.25 1.26 -12.50
N ILE A 65 9.71 1.60 -13.68
CA ILE A 65 8.99 0.63 -14.53
C ILE A 65 9.96 -0.29 -15.28
N LEU A 66 10.97 0.27 -15.96
CA LEU A 66 11.75 -0.48 -16.94
C LEU A 66 12.92 -1.26 -16.33
N LYS A 67 13.40 -0.88 -15.14
CA LYS A 67 14.63 -1.44 -14.56
C LYS A 67 14.41 -1.86 -13.10
N PRO A 68 13.88 -3.09 -12.85
CA PRO A 68 13.51 -3.56 -11.52
C PRO A 68 14.67 -3.45 -10.52
N GLY A 69 14.45 -2.78 -9.40
CA GLY A 69 15.45 -2.64 -8.32
C GLY A 69 16.65 -1.72 -8.62
N LEU A 70 16.79 -1.17 -9.83
CA LEU A 70 17.95 -0.31 -10.16
C LEU A 70 17.94 0.99 -9.35
N LEU A 71 16.75 1.56 -9.12
CA LEU A 71 16.62 2.80 -8.36
C LEU A 71 17.07 2.61 -6.91
N THR A 72 16.72 1.47 -6.30
CA THR A 72 17.18 1.08 -4.97
C THR A 72 18.69 0.83 -4.95
N GLU A 73 19.23 0.11 -5.94
CA GLU A 73 20.69 -0.12 -6.03
C GLU A 73 21.46 1.21 -6.10
N LYS A 74 21.02 2.14 -6.96
CA LYS A 74 21.62 3.47 -7.08
C LYS A 74 21.50 4.28 -5.79
N PHE A 75 20.37 4.18 -5.11
CA PHE A 75 20.17 4.82 -3.81
C PHE A 75 21.15 4.29 -2.76
N ASN A 76 21.35 2.97 -2.71
CA ASN A 76 22.25 2.30 -1.76
C ASN A 76 23.72 2.66 -2.03
N VAL A 77 24.11 2.85 -3.29
CA VAL A 77 25.45 3.35 -3.70
C VAL A 77 25.62 4.87 -3.44
N GLY A 78 24.56 5.57 -3.03
CA GLY A 78 24.62 7.00 -2.68
C GLY A 78 24.26 7.96 -3.81
N GLN A 79 23.86 7.47 -4.99
CA GLN A 79 23.42 8.31 -6.12
C GLN A 79 21.98 8.82 -5.93
N ARG A 80 21.74 9.63 -4.89
CA ARG A 80 20.39 10.03 -4.43
C ARG A 80 19.86 11.29 -5.11
N ALA A 81 20.72 12.28 -5.38
CA ALA A 81 20.31 13.60 -5.87
C ALA A 81 19.72 13.61 -7.30
N SER A 82 20.03 12.59 -8.10
CA SER A 82 19.58 12.47 -9.49
C SER A 82 18.13 12.02 -9.66
N TYR A 83 17.48 11.57 -8.58
CA TYR A 83 16.15 10.97 -8.59
C TYR A 83 15.27 11.62 -7.53
N VAL A 84 13.95 11.50 -7.73
CA VAL A 84 12.99 11.87 -6.69
C VAL A 84 13.25 11.02 -5.44
N PRO A 85 13.33 11.63 -4.24
CA PRO A 85 13.51 10.90 -2.99
C PRO A 85 12.46 9.78 -2.83
N PRO A 86 12.83 8.59 -2.35
CA PRO A 86 11.93 7.42 -2.36
C PRO A 86 10.61 7.67 -1.63
N PHE A 87 10.68 8.28 -0.45
CA PHE A 87 9.51 8.61 0.35
C PHE A 87 8.54 9.56 -0.37
N ARG A 88 9.10 10.62 -0.99
CA ARG A 88 8.33 11.60 -1.76
C ARG A 88 7.64 10.94 -2.94
N LEU A 89 8.35 10.06 -3.65
CA LEU A 89 7.80 9.30 -4.77
C LEU A 89 6.60 8.45 -4.32
N TYR A 90 6.74 7.72 -3.22
CA TYR A 90 5.66 6.88 -2.69
C TYR A 90 4.44 7.70 -2.29
N VAL A 91 4.62 8.78 -1.53
CA VAL A 91 3.51 9.64 -1.09
C VAL A 91 2.77 10.20 -2.30
N PHE A 92 3.51 10.71 -3.30
CA PHE A 92 2.92 11.25 -4.53
C PHE A 92 2.09 10.20 -5.29
N ILE A 93 2.68 9.02 -5.56
CA ILE A 93 1.98 7.95 -6.30
C ILE A 93 0.79 7.43 -5.49
N SER A 94 0.91 7.31 -4.16
CA SER A 94 -0.18 6.86 -3.30
C SER A 94 -1.36 7.83 -3.33
N ILE A 95 -1.10 9.15 -3.22
CA ILE A 95 -2.15 10.18 -3.32
C ILE A 95 -2.87 10.05 -4.66
N VAL A 96 -2.13 9.94 -5.77
CA VAL A 96 -2.72 9.76 -7.11
C VAL A 96 -3.53 8.47 -7.19
N PHE A 97 -3.01 7.35 -6.70
CA PHE A 97 -3.68 6.06 -6.70
C PHE A 97 -5.01 6.10 -5.93
N PHE A 98 -4.98 6.54 -4.67
CA PHE A 98 -6.17 6.60 -3.83
C PHE A 98 -7.18 7.65 -4.31
N PHE A 99 -6.71 8.74 -4.91
CA PHE A 99 -7.59 9.71 -5.58
C PHE A 99 -8.33 9.07 -6.77
N LEU A 100 -7.61 8.41 -7.68
CA LEU A 100 -8.23 7.70 -8.81
C LEU A 100 -9.15 6.57 -8.35
N LEU A 101 -8.78 5.88 -7.27
CA LEU A 101 -9.58 4.81 -6.67
C LEU A 101 -10.88 5.35 -6.07
N ALA A 102 -10.84 6.53 -5.43
CA ALA A 102 -12.02 7.20 -4.91
C ALA A 102 -12.97 7.66 -6.03
N LEU A 103 -12.44 8.08 -7.19
CA LEU A 103 -13.26 8.42 -8.36
C LEU A 103 -13.88 7.17 -9.02
N ASN A 104 -13.21 6.02 -8.92
CA ASN A 104 -13.65 4.80 -9.56
C ASN A 104 -14.64 4.01 -8.66
N HIS A 105 -15.89 4.48 -8.63
CA HIS A 105 -16.98 3.82 -7.88
C HIS A 105 -17.24 2.36 -8.31
N SER A 106 -16.81 1.96 -9.51
CA SER A 106 -17.07 0.64 -10.10
C SER A 106 -16.20 -0.50 -9.53
N ILE A 107 -15.00 -0.21 -9.03
CA ILE A 107 -14.08 -1.26 -8.51
C ILE A 107 -14.61 -1.91 -7.23
N PHE A 108 -15.25 -1.13 -6.36
CA PHE A 108 -15.87 -1.65 -5.12
C PHE A 108 -17.35 -2.01 -5.32
N ASN A 109 -17.91 -1.77 -6.51
CA ASN A 109 -19.23 -2.25 -6.85
C ASN A 109 -19.09 -3.72 -7.27
N VAL A 110 -18.92 -4.60 -6.28
CA VAL A 110 -19.11 -6.03 -6.48
C VAL A 110 -20.58 -6.20 -6.82
N ARG A 111 -20.87 -6.13 -8.12
CA ARG A 111 -22.18 -6.48 -8.66
C ARG A 111 -22.30 -7.97 -8.38
N ALA A 112 -23.05 -8.34 -7.34
CA ALA A 112 -23.42 -9.72 -7.14
C ALA A 112 -24.00 -10.20 -8.48
N PRO A 113 -23.47 -11.28 -9.08
CA PRO A 113 -24.08 -11.83 -10.28
C PRO A 113 -25.56 -12.05 -9.92
N GLU A 114 -26.49 -11.55 -10.74
CA GLU A 114 -27.91 -11.86 -10.56
C GLU A 114 -28.01 -13.39 -10.66
N ILE A 115 -28.05 -14.09 -9.51
CA ILE A 115 -28.03 -15.55 -9.46
C ILE A 115 -29.23 -16.13 -10.23
N ASN A 116 -30.30 -15.35 -10.32
CA ASN A 116 -31.50 -15.66 -11.10
C ASN A 116 -31.28 -15.66 -12.63
N LYS A 117 -30.21 -15.03 -13.12
CA LYS A 117 -29.82 -15.02 -14.54
C LYS A 117 -28.76 -16.06 -14.90
N LEU A 118 -28.18 -16.76 -13.91
CA LEU A 118 -27.23 -17.85 -14.16
C LEU A 118 -27.95 -19.08 -14.72
N PRO A 119 -27.30 -19.88 -15.59
CA PRO A 119 -27.80 -21.20 -16.00
C PRO A 119 -28.09 -22.09 -14.77
N ALA A 120 -29.09 -22.99 -14.87
CA ALA A 120 -29.55 -23.80 -13.74
C ALA A 120 -28.43 -24.66 -13.11
N GLU A 121 -27.51 -25.17 -13.93
CA GLU A 121 -26.34 -25.93 -13.48
C GLU A 121 -25.38 -25.10 -12.62
N GLU A 122 -25.19 -23.84 -12.97
CA GLU A 122 -24.28 -22.95 -12.24
C GLU A 122 -24.88 -22.51 -10.90
N ARG A 123 -26.21 -22.36 -10.83
CA ARG A 123 -26.93 -22.16 -9.55
C ARG A 123 -26.78 -23.37 -8.63
N GLN A 124 -26.82 -24.58 -9.17
CA GLN A 124 -26.66 -25.82 -8.40
C GLN A 124 -25.27 -25.89 -7.77
N ARG A 125 -24.21 -25.64 -8.56
CA ARG A 125 -22.82 -25.66 -8.10
C ARG A 125 -22.52 -24.61 -7.03
N VAL A 126 -23.13 -23.43 -7.16
CA VAL A 126 -23.01 -22.37 -6.15
C VAL A 126 -23.66 -22.80 -4.84
N LYS A 127 -24.86 -23.40 -4.88
CA LYS A 127 -25.54 -23.94 -3.68
C LYS A 127 -24.71 -25.03 -2.99
N GLU A 128 -24.15 -25.96 -3.76
CA GLU A 128 -23.30 -27.03 -3.24
C GLU A 128 -22.04 -26.47 -2.57
N GLY A 129 -21.39 -25.46 -3.17
CA GLY A 129 -20.24 -24.79 -2.58
C GLY A 129 -20.55 -24.08 -1.26
N PHE A 130 -21.72 -23.44 -1.13
CA PHE A 130 -22.13 -22.82 0.14
C PHE A 130 -22.40 -23.85 1.23
N GLN A 131 -23.02 -24.99 0.90
CA GLN A 131 -23.24 -26.10 1.84
C GLN A 131 -21.92 -26.71 2.33
N GLU A 132 -20.89 -26.72 1.49
CA GLU A 132 -19.57 -27.23 1.86
C GLU A 132 -18.83 -26.28 2.81
N VAL A 133 -18.97 -24.96 2.62
CA VAL A 133 -18.45 -23.95 3.56
C VAL A 133 -19.15 -24.02 4.92
N GLU A 134 -20.47 -24.25 4.96
CA GLU A 134 -21.23 -24.42 6.21
C GLU A 134 -20.73 -25.62 7.04
N LYS A 135 -20.34 -26.71 6.38
CA LYS A 135 -19.74 -27.89 7.05
C LYS A 135 -18.39 -27.56 7.69
N ILE A 136 -17.63 -26.64 7.12
CA ILE A 136 -16.30 -26.24 7.60
C ILE A 136 -16.40 -25.23 8.75
N ALA A 137 -17.43 -24.37 8.75
CA ALA A 137 -17.65 -23.33 9.76
C ALA A 137 -19.13 -23.26 10.20
N PRO A 138 -19.61 -24.23 11.00
CA PRO A 138 -21.02 -24.30 11.39
C PRO A 138 -21.44 -23.06 12.19
N GLY A 139 -22.54 -22.42 11.77
CA GLY A 139 -23.12 -21.24 12.43
C GLY A 139 -22.53 -19.88 12.00
N PHE A 140 -21.52 -19.85 11.13
CA PHE A 140 -20.94 -18.60 10.62
C PHE A 140 -21.69 -18.02 9.40
N ILE A 141 -22.39 -18.88 8.64
CA ILE A 141 -23.23 -18.51 7.49
C ILE A 141 -24.53 -19.33 7.58
N LYS A 142 -25.69 -18.69 7.74
CA LYS A 142 -27.01 -19.35 7.60
C LYS A 142 -27.40 -19.41 6.12
N THR A 143 -27.38 -20.61 5.56
CA THR A 143 -27.51 -20.88 4.12
C THR A 143 -28.92 -20.64 3.57
N GLU A 144 -29.95 -20.74 4.41
CA GLU A 144 -31.35 -20.53 3.99
C GLU A 144 -31.72 -19.05 3.86
N ALA A 145 -31.09 -18.15 4.61
CA ALA A 145 -31.39 -16.71 4.57
C ALA A 145 -30.69 -15.97 3.41
N THR A 146 -29.61 -16.52 2.86
CA THR A 146 -28.74 -15.84 1.88
C THR A 146 -29.24 -15.94 0.44
N ILE A 147 -30.00 -16.97 0.08
CA ILE A 147 -30.47 -17.12 -1.31
C ILE A 147 -31.72 -16.28 -1.58
N ASP A 148 -32.63 -16.17 -0.60
CA ASP A 148 -33.89 -15.42 -0.76
C ASP A 148 -33.71 -13.91 -0.48
N SER A 149 -32.71 -13.52 0.32
CA SER A 149 -32.34 -12.10 0.54
C SER A 149 -31.56 -11.49 -0.63
N VAL A 150 -30.71 -12.29 -1.31
CA VAL A 150 -29.99 -11.87 -2.53
C VAL A 150 -30.95 -11.68 -3.72
N ALA A 151 -32.11 -12.34 -3.70
CA ALA A 151 -33.11 -12.24 -4.76
C ALA A 151 -34.08 -11.05 -4.61
N ARG A 152 -34.25 -10.49 -3.40
CA ARG A 152 -35.32 -9.51 -3.13
C ARG A 152 -34.93 -8.05 -3.05
N ASP A 153 -33.65 -7.69 -2.88
CA ASP A 153 -33.33 -6.29 -2.61
C ASP A 153 -32.56 -5.61 -3.74
N ARG A 154 -33.34 -5.00 -4.63
CA ARG A 154 -32.86 -4.19 -5.75
C ARG A 154 -32.54 -2.75 -5.34
N ASP A 155 -32.77 -2.37 -4.08
CA ASP A 155 -32.66 -0.96 -3.66
C ASP A 155 -32.18 -0.74 -2.21
N SER A 156 -32.10 -1.76 -1.34
CA SER A 156 -31.56 -1.56 0.01
C SER A 156 -30.11 -1.97 0.14
N THR A 157 -29.35 -1.03 0.69
CA THR A 157 -28.02 -1.14 1.28
C THR A 157 -27.94 -2.07 2.49
N ALA A 158 -28.92 -2.95 2.75
CA ALA A 158 -28.97 -3.79 3.93
C ALA A 158 -28.50 -5.23 3.63
N TYR A 159 -27.19 -5.43 3.59
CA TYR A 159 -26.62 -6.76 3.77
C TYR A 159 -26.80 -7.17 5.25
N SER A 160 -27.88 -7.88 5.56
CA SER A 160 -28.13 -8.41 6.92
C SER A 160 -27.44 -9.77 7.10
N ALA A 161 -26.13 -9.76 7.31
CA ALA A 161 -25.49 -10.91 7.93
C ALA A 161 -25.94 -10.97 9.40
N GLU A 162 -26.58 -12.07 9.81
CA GLU A 162 -26.78 -12.39 11.23
C GLU A 162 -25.42 -12.73 11.84
N LEU A 163 -24.67 -11.69 12.24
CA LEU A 163 -23.39 -11.82 12.91
C LEU A 163 -23.62 -12.08 14.40
N ASN A 164 -23.26 -13.27 14.88
CA ASN A 164 -23.31 -13.60 16.30
C ASN A 164 -21.92 -13.42 16.93
N PHE A 165 -21.77 -12.43 17.80
CA PHE A 165 -20.51 -12.13 18.52
C PHE A 165 -20.54 -12.56 20.00
N GLY A 166 -21.52 -13.35 20.42
CA GLY A 166 -21.74 -13.72 21.82
C GLY A 166 -22.84 -12.89 22.49
N ASN A 167 -23.35 -13.42 23.61
CA ASN A 167 -24.48 -12.83 24.34
C ASN A 167 -24.05 -11.85 25.45
N ASP A 168 -22.77 -11.49 25.51
CA ASP A 168 -22.24 -10.52 26.45
C ASP A 168 -22.40 -9.09 25.92
N GLU A 169 -22.23 -8.09 26.81
CA GLU A 169 -22.39 -6.67 26.47
C GLU A 169 -21.42 -6.25 25.33
N THR A 170 -20.23 -6.84 25.29
CA THR A 170 -19.24 -6.65 24.22
C THR A 170 -19.73 -7.22 22.89
N GLY A 171 -20.33 -8.42 22.88
CA GLY A 171 -20.92 -9.04 21.70
C GLY A 171 -22.03 -8.19 21.09
N ALA A 172 -22.94 -7.68 21.92
CA ALA A 172 -24.02 -6.79 21.48
C ALA A 172 -23.52 -5.46 20.90
N PHE A 173 -22.47 -4.89 21.51
CA PHE A 173 -21.80 -3.69 20.98
C PHE A 173 -21.18 -3.94 19.59
N MET A 174 -20.44 -5.05 19.46
CA MET A 174 -19.77 -5.42 18.20
C MET A 174 -20.76 -5.73 17.08
N GLU A 175 -21.87 -6.41 17.39
CA GLU A 175 -22.94 -6.68 16.43
C GLU A 175 -23.58 -5.39 15.90
N THR A 176 -23.85 -4.43 16.79
CA THR A 176 -24.43 -3.14 16.43
C THR A 176 -23.51 -2.35 15.49
N LYS A 177 -22.21 -2.29 15.82
CA LYS A 177 -21.20 -1.62 14.99
C LYS A 177 -20.99 -2.30 13.64
N ALA A 178 -20.97 -3.63 13.62
CA ALA A 178 -20.85 -4.39 12.39
C ALA A 178 -22.07 -4.18 11.47
N LYS A 179 -23.30 -4.22 12.02
CA LYS A 179 -24.53 -3.91 11.27
C LYS A 179 -24.53 -2.48 10.73
N GLN A 180 -24.13 -1.51 11.54
CA GLN A 180 -24.01 -0.11 11.12
C GLN A 180 -22.98 0.07 10.00
N PHE A 181 -21.83 -0.58 10.10
CA PHE A 181 -20.79 -0.51 9.08
C PHE A 181 -21.22 -1.18 7.76
N LEU A 182 -21.83 -2.36 7.83
CA LEU A 182 -22.32 -3.07 6.65
C LEU A 182 -23.49 -2.33 5.98
N GLY A 183 -24.37 -1.70 6.76
CA GLY A 183 -25.49 -0.90 6.26
C GLY A 183 -25.12 0.52 5.79
N GLY A 184 -23.95 1.03 6.16
CA GLY A 184 -23.52 2.41 5.92
C GLY A 184 -23.10 2.74 4.47
N GLY A 185 -23.12 1.78 3.56
CA GLY A 185 -22.92 1.99 2.12
C GLY A 185 -21.67 2.81 1.77
N GLU A 186 -21.87 3.99 1.17
CA GLU A 186 -20.79 4.91 0.75
C GLU A 186 -19.96 5.47 1.90
N ALA A 187 -20.58 5.76 3.06
CA ALA A 187 -19.88 6.31 4.22
C ALA A 187 -18.87 5.31 4.80
N SER A 188 -19.28 4.04 4.90
CA SER A 188 -18.42 2.94 5.33
C SER A 188 -17.28 2.69 4.34
N ARG A 189 -17.56 2.76 3.03
CA ARG A 189 -16.55 2.64 1.96
C ARG A 189 -15.51 3.76 2.02
N ALA A 190 -15.95 5.01 2.17
CA ALA A 190 -15.05 6.17 2.28
C ALA A 190 -14.14 6.05 3.52
N LYS A 191 -14.68 5.57 4.64
CA LYS A 191 -13.92 5.33 5.87
C LYS A 191 -12.89 4.21 5.71
N LEU A 192 -13.29 3.10 5.10
CA LEU A 192 -12.39 1.98 4.79
C LEU A 192 -11.25 2.43 3.87
N LEU A 193 -11.54 3.21 2.83
CA LEU A 193 -10.55 3.76 1.90
C LEU A 193 -9.54 4.70 2.59
N LYS A 194 -10.05 5.60 3.44
CA LYS A 194 -9.23 6.51 4.24
C LYS A 194 -8.25 5.73 5.11
N ASN A 195 -8.75 4.72 5.82
CA ASN A 195 -7.92 3.89 6.70
C ASN A 195 -6.96 2.98 5.91
N THR A 196 -7.38 2.45 4.76
CA THR A 196 -6.53 1.65 3.85
C THR A 196 -5.28 2.42 3.42
N SER A 197 -5.44 3.70 3.11
CA SER A 197 -4.33 4.58 2.70
C SER A 197 -3.24 4.66 3.77
N PHE A 198 -3.64 4.79 5.03
CA PHE A 198 -2.71 4.81 6.17
C PHE A 198 -2.07 3.44 6.42
N MET A 199 -2.84 2.36 6.32
CA MET A 199 -2.33 0.99 6.53
C MET A 199 -1.25 0.61 5.52
N MET A 200 -1.39 1.04 4.26
CA MET A 200 -0.36 0.80 3.24
C MET A 200 0.98 1.47 3.57
N PHE A 201 0.95 2.62 4.24
CA PHE A 201 2.15 3.30 4.71
C PHE A 201 2.84 2.51 5.83
N LEU A 202 2.06 1.90 6.73
CA LEU A 202 2.57 1.08 7.83
C LEU A 202 3.08 -0.31 7.35
N LEU A 203 2.49 -0.84 6.29
CA LEU A 203 2.87 -2.13 5.71
C LEU A 203 4.27 -2.10 5.08
N MET A 204 4.71 -0.93 4.61
CA MET A 204 6.00 -0.73 3.98
C MET A 204 7.21 -0.95 4.92
N PRO A 205 7.32 -0.31 6.10
CA PRO A 205 8.38 -0.63 7.06
C PRO A 205 8.28 -2.07 7.56
N LEU A 206 7.07 -2.62 7.72
CA LEU A 206 6.88 -4.03 8.07
C LEU A 206 7.47 -4.96 7.00
N PHE A 207 7.22 -4.70 5.72
CA PHE A 207 7.80 -5.47 4.62
C PHE A 207 9.32 -5.28 4.52
N GLY A 208 9.81 -4.07 4.75
CA GLY A 208 11.26 -3.81 4.87
C GLY A 208 11.88 -4.64 6.00
N TYR A 209 11.19 -4.78 7.13
CA TYR A 209 11.64 -5.59 8.25
C TYR A 209 11.60 -7.09 7.93
N LEU A 210 10.55 -7.56 7.25
CA LEU A 210 10.48 -8.93 6.76
C LEU A 210 11.66 -9.27 5.84
N LEU A 211 11.98 -8.39 4.89
CA LEU A 211 13.15 -8.53 4.04
C LEU A 211 14.45 -8.53 4.85
N TYR A 212 14.56 -7.66 5.85
CA TYR A 212 15.71 -7.62 6.75
C TYR A 212 15.93 -8.98 7.44
N LEU A 213 14.87 -9.62 7.96
CA LEU A 213 14.95 -10.95 8.60
C LEU A 213 15.45 -12.04 7.65
N PHE A 214 14.98 -12.09 6.40
CA PHE A 214 15.39 -13.11 5.42
C PHE A 214 16.79 -12.88 4.83
N TYR A 215 17.35 -11.68 5.06
CA TYR A 215 18.64 -11.27 4.54
C TYR A 215 19.64 -10.87 5.65
N LEU A 216 19.39 -11.27 6.91
CA LEU A 216 20.27 -11.03 8.06
C LEU A 216 21.73 -11.38 7.79
N LYS A 217 21.97 -12.51 7.10
CA LYS A 217 23.32 -12.99 6.78
C LYS A 217 24.12 -12.06 5.85
N GLN A 218 23.46 -11.14 5.13
CA GLN A 218 24.13 -10.22 4.21
C GLN A 218 24.64 -8.93 4.89
N ARG A 219 24.39 -8.74 6.20
CA ARG A 219 24.85 -7.58 7.00
C ARG A 219 24.55 -6.21 6.38
N ARG A 220 23.40 -6.10 5.68
CA ARG A 220 22.92 -4.83 5.15
C ARG A 220 22.09 -4.08 6.18
N ASN A 221 22.12 -2.76 6.11
CA ASN A 221 21.38 -1.91 7.03
C ASN A 221 19.87 -2.00 6.75
N TYR A 222 19.04 -1.96 7.80
CA TYR A 222 17.58 -1.95 7.68
C TYR A 222 17.07 -0.89 6.69
N VAL A 223 17.71 0.28 6.65
CA VAL A 223 17.37 1.38 5.72
C VAL A 223 17.42 0.91 4.26
N GLU A 224 18.33 0.03 3.87
CA GLU A 224 18.38 -0.50 2.50
C GLU A 224 17.13 -1.34 2.17
N HIS A 225 16.66 -2.14 3.12
CA HIS A 225 15.45 -2.96 2.97
C HIS A 225 14.18 -2.09 2.97
N LEU A 226 14.15 -1.07 3.81
CA LEU A 226 13.07 -0.07 3.83
C LEU A 226 12.99 0.67 2.49
N MET A 227 14.13 1.12 1.96
CA MET A 227 14.17 1.80 0.66
C MET A 227 13.75 0.88 -0.48
N PHE A 228 14.12 -0.40 -0.45
CA PHE A 228 13.60 -1.38 -1.39
C PHE A 228 12.07 -1.48 -1.30
N SER A 229 11.53 -1.62 -0.08
CA SER A 229 10.10 -1.70 0.17
C SER A 229 9.34 -0.48 -0.37
N ILE A 230 9.87 0.73 -0.14
CA ILE A 230 9.30 1.99 -0.66
C ILE A 230 9.17 1.95 -2.18
N HIS A 231 10.26 1.61 -2.88
CA HIS A 231 10.26 1.56 -4.35
C HIS A 231 9.34 0.45 -4.87
N LEU A 232 9.30 -0.70 -4.21
CA LEU A 232 8.44 -1.81 -4.59
C LEU A 232 6.96 -1.40 -4.50
N HIS A 233 6.49 -0.87 -3.37
CA HIS A 233 5.10 -0.46 -3.22
C HIS A 233 4.75 0.72 -4.15
N SER A 234 5.71 1.62 -4.41
CA SER A 234 5.53 2.68 -5.42
C SER A 234 5.29 2.10 -6.82
N PHE A 235 6.04 1.06 -7.21
CA PHE A 235 5.82 0.35 -8.46
C PHE A 235 4.46 -0.34 -8.47
N TRP A 236 4.04 -0.94 -7.36
CA TRP A 236 2.75 -1.62 -7.25
C TRP A 236 1.58 -0.67 -7.50
N PHE A 237 1.56 0.48 -6.82
CA PHE A 237 0.54 1.50 -7.04
C PHE A 237 0.57 2.06 -8.46
N LEU A 238 1.76 2.24 -9.04
CA LEU A 238 1.89 2.69 -10.42
C LEU A 238 1.28 1.69 -11.42
N VAL A 239 1.51 0.39 -11.25
CA VAL A 239 0.88 -0.66 -12.07
C VAL A 239 -0.63 -0.65 -11.90
N LEU A 240 -1.13 -0.51 -10.66
CA LEU A 240 -2.57 -0.45 -10.40
C LEU A 240 -3.22 0.78 -11.03
N ILE A 241 -2.57 1.95 -10.97
CA ILE A 241 -3.02 3.15 -11.70
C ILE A 241 -3.13 2.86 -13.20
N LEU A 242 -2.12 2.24 -13.81
CA LEU A 242 -2.14 1.92 -15.24
C LEU A 242 -3.27 0.94 -15.58
N VAL A 243 -3.48 -0.10 -14.77
CA VAL A 243 -4.58 -1.04 -14.94
C VAL A 243 -5.94 -0.33 -14.87
N MET A 244 -6.10 0.60 -13.93
CA MET A 244 -7.33 1.38 -13.81
C MET A 244 -7.57 2.28 -15.04
N LEU A 245 -6.53 2.96 -15.53
CA LEU A 245 -6.62 3.80 -16.72
C LEU A 245 -6.90 2.98 -17.99
N ILE A 246 -6.31 1.80 -18.13
CA ILE A 246 -6.58 0.93 -19.29
C ILE A 246 -8.00 0.38 -19.21
N ASN A 247 -8.46 -0.11 -18.06
CA ASN A 247 -9.83 -0.60 -17.90
C ASN A 247 -10.89 0.50 -18.10
N PHE A 248 -10.53 1.76 -17.88
CA PHE A 248 -11.41 2.90 -18.20
C PHE A 248 -11.64 3.06 -19.70
N VAL A 249 -10.64 2.73 -20.54
CA VAL A 249 -10.72 2.81 -22.01
C VAL A 249 -11.19 1.49 -22.64
N LEU A 250 -10.75 0.37 -22.09
CA LEU A 250 -11.03 -1.00 -22.53
C LEU A 250 -11.64 -1.80 -21.37
N PRO A 251 -12.95 -1.67 -21.13
CA PRO A 251 -13.65 -2.49 -20.13
C PRO A 251 -13.46 -3.99 -20.45
N GLU A 252 -13.34 -4.83 -19.41
CA GLU A 252 -13.22 -6.31 -19.50
C GLU A 252 -11.85 -6.91 -19.87
N ALA A 253 -10.78 -6.12 -19.98
CA ALA A 253 -9.45 -6.64 -20.37
C ALA A 253 -8.79 -7.62 -19.36
N ALA A 254 -9.46 -7.99 -18.26
CA ALA A 254 -9.02 -8.94 -17.22
C ALA A 254 -7.56 -8.71 -16.72
N LEU A 255 -7.09 -7.46 -16.77
CA LEU A 255 -5.67 -7.10 -16.60
C LEU A 255 -5.14 -7.30 -15.17
N LEU A 256 -6.03 -7.43 -14.18
CA LEU A 256 -5.64 -7.54 -12.77
C LEU A 256 -4.82 -8.82 -12.50
N LYS A 257 -5.17 -9.95 -13.15
CA LYS A 257 -4.43 -11.22 -13.01
C LYS A 257 -3.02 -11.09 -13.57
N TRP A 258 -2.89 -10.42 -14.72
CA TRP A 258 -1.60 -10.15 -15.36
C TRP A 258 -0.76 -9.16 -14.55
N ALA A 259 -1.38 -8.18 -13.91
CA ALA A 259 -0.70 -7.26 -13.01
C ALA A 259 -0.07 -7.97 -11.81
N PHE A 260 -0.77 -8.95 -11.22
CA PHE A 260 -0.22 -9.77 -10.15
C PHE A 260 1.00 -10.57 -10.61
N LEU A 261 0.92 -11.22 -11.78
CA LEU A 261 2.06 -11.95 -12.34
C LEU A 261 3.27 -11.03 -12.62
N LEU A 262 3.03 -9.87 -13.25
CA LEU A 262 4.05 -8.85 -13.48
C LEU A 262 4.70 -8.42 -12.16
N MET A 263 3.91 -8.28 -11.09
CA MET A 263 4.39 -7.93 -9.77
C MET A 263 5.37 -8.96 -9.20
N MET A 264 5.03 -10.24 -9.33
CA MET A 264 5.87 -11.34 -8.84
C MET A 264 7.19 -11.40 -9.61
N VAL A 265 7.12 -11.25 -10.95
CA VAL A 265 8.32 -11.19 -11.79
C VAL A 265 9.18 -9.98 -11.43
N TYR A 266 8.58 -8.81 -11.27
CA TYR A 266 9.29 -7.58 -10.90
C TYR A 266 10.00 -7.74 -9.54
N LEU A 267 9.30 -8.26 -8.53
CA LEU A 267 9.87 -8.50 -7.20
C LEU A 267 11.08 -9.44 -7.28
N TYR A 268 10.94 -10.57 -7.99
CA TYR A 268 12.04 -11.52 -8.18
C TYR A 268 13.27 -10.86 -8.81
N LEU A 269 13.09 -10.17 -9.94
CA LEU A 269 14.17 -9.48 -10.65
C LEU A 269 14.80 -8.36 -9.82
N ALA A 270 13.98 -7.61 -9.08
CA ALA A 270 14.43 -6.53 -8.22
C ALA A 270 15.27 -7.06 -7.05
N MET A 271 14.86 -8.19 -6.45
CA MET A 271 15.61 -8.85 -5.38
C MET A 271 16.95 -9.38 -5.88
N LEU A 272 17.00 -9.99 -7.07
CA LEU A 272 18.26 -10.44 -7.68
C LEU A 272 19.24 -9.28 -7.85
N ARG A 273 18.77 -8.15 -8.36
CA ARG A 273 19.61 -6.96 -8.56
C ARG A 273 20.09 -6.36 -7.24
N VAL A 274 19.18 -6.12 -6.31
CA VAL A 274 19.48 -5.36 -5.09
C VAL A 274 20.32 -6.19 -4.13
N TYR A 275 19.97 -7.46 -3.91
CA TYR A 275 20.67 -8.34 -2.97
C TYR A 275 21.84 -9.12 -3.57
N LYS A 276 22.03 -9.04 -4.90
CA LYS A 276 23.12 -9.72 -5.64
C LYS A 276 23.23 -11.22 -5.29
N SER A 277 22.09 -11.85 -4.98
CA SER A 277 22.02 -13.27 -4.62
C SER A 277 21.82 -14.15 -5.84
N SER A 278 22.20 -15.43 -5.74
CA SER A 278 21.98 -16.38 -6.84
C SER A 278 20.48 -16.60 -7.11
N TYR A 279 20.16 -16.99 -8.34
CA TYR A 279 18.79 -17.19 -8.83
C TYR A 279 17.98 -18.14 -7.94
N LEU A 280 18.53 -19.31 -7.61
CA LEU A 280 17.85 -20.33 -6.79
C LEU A 280 17.66 -19.88 -5.33
N LYS A 281 18.69 -19.28 -4.71
CA LYS A 281 18.59 -18.78 -3.33
C LYS A 281 17.52 -17.72 -3.21
N THR A 282 17.38 -16.86 -4.22
CA THR A 282 16.36 -15.80 -4.25
C THR A 282 14.97 -16.39 -4.41
N LEU A 283 14.80 -17.39 -5.29
CA LEU A 283 13.53 -18.07 -5.49
C LEU A 283 13.03 -18.77 -4.21
N PHE A 284 13.91 -19.51 -3.52
CA PHE A 284 13.55 -20.18 -2.27
C PHE A 284 13.24 -19.21 -1.12
N LYS A 285 13.82 -18.00 -1.13
CA LYS A 285 13.46 -16.94 -0.17
C LYS A 285 12.16 -16.23 -0.55
N LEU A 286 11.87 -16.09 -1.84
CA LEU A 286 10.72 -15.35 -2.35
C LEU A 286 9.40 -15.95 -1.84
N LEU A 287 9.23 -17.27 -1.92
CA LEU A 287 8.00 -17.94 -1.50
C LEU A 287 7.61 -17.68 -0.04
N PRO A 288 8.46 -17.94 0.98
CA PRO A 288 8.11 -17.66 2.37
C PRO A 288 7.97 -16.16 2.67
N ILE A 289 8.77 -15.29 2.04
CA ILE A 289 8.60 -13.83 2.17
C ILE A 289 7.22 -13.40 1.66
N MET A 290 6.81 -13.91 0.50
CA MET A 290 5.50 -13.60 -0.07
C MET A 290 4.35 -14.14 0.78
N LEU A 291 4.46 -15.37 1.27
CA LEU A 291 3.45 -15.96 2.15
C LEU A 291 3.28 -15.15 3.44
N LEU A 292 4.39 -14.80 4.11
CA LEU A 292 4.35 -14.00 5.33
C LEU A 292 3.80 -12.59 5.06
N TYR A 293 4.17 -11.98 3.94
CA TYR A 293 3.63 -10.69 3.55
C TYR A 293 2.12 -10.76 3.27
N LEU A 294 1.62 -11.82 2.63
CA LEU A 294 0.18 -12.02 2.43
C LEU A 294 -0.58 -12.21 3.74
N ILE A 295 -0.01 -12.93 4.71
CA ILE A 295 -0.56 -13.07 6.05
C ILE A 295 -0.61 -11.70 6.75
N CYS A 296 0.48 -10.93 6.71
CA CYS A 296 0.49 -9.57 7.24
C CYS A 296 -0.57 -8.68 6.58
N LEU A 297 -0.67 -8.74 5.25
CA LEU A 297 -1.67 -7.98 4.50
C LEU A 297 -3.10 -8.36 4.91
N LEU A 298 -3.37 -9.66 5.09
CA LEU A 298 -4.67 -10.15 5.56
C LEU A 298 -4.98 -9.65 6.98
N ILE A 299 -4.03 -9.76 7.92
CA ILE A 299 -4.20 -9.28 9.30
C ILE A 299 -4.48 -7.77 9.31
N PHE A 300 -3.72 -6.99 8.54
CA PHE A 300 -3.91 -5.54 8.44
C PHE A 300 -5.25 -5.18 7.78
N PHE A 301 -5.67 -5.95 6.77
CA PHE A 301 -6.97 -5.74 6.13
C PHE A 301 -8.12 -6.03 7.10
N LEU A 302 -8.08 -7.15 7.83
CA LEU A 302 -9.07 -7.48 8.85
C LEU A 302 -9.09 -6.43 9.97
N GLY A 303 -7.91 -6.03 10.47
CA GLY A 303 -7.80 -4.95 11.45
C GLY A 303 -8.37 -3.63 10.94
N ASN A 304 -8.16 -3.29 9.67
CA ASN A 304 -8.73 -2.12 9.03
C ASN A 304 -10.27 -2.17 8.98
N VAL A 305 -10.84 -3.33 8.63
CA VAL A 305 -12.30 -3.52 8.65
C VAL A 305 -12.84 -3.35 10.06
N VAL A 306 -12.21 -3.95 11.07
CA VAL A 306 -12.61 -3.82 12.48
C VAL A 306 -12.53 -2.37 12.94
N VAL A 307 -11.41 -1.68 12.71
CA VAL A 307 -11.24 -0.26 13.08
C VAL A 307 -12.27 0.61 12.39
N SER A 308 -12.53 0.36 11.10
CA SER A 308 -13.51 1.12 10.34
C SER A 308 -14.94 0.89 10.85
N ALA A 309 -15.27 -0.33 11.28
CA ALA A 309 -16.56 -0.68 11.86
C ALA A 309 -16.76 -0.12 13.27
N VAL A 310 -15.77 -0.23 14.15
CA VAL A 310 -15.85 0.27 15.53
C VAL A 310 -15.98 1.79 15.56
N LEU A 311 -15.27 2.47 14.68
CA LEU A 311 -15.32 3.93 14.61
C LEU A 311 -16.58 4.46 13.91
N ALA A 312 -17.31 3.64 13.14
CA ALA A 312 -18.55 4.01 12.42
C ALA A 312 -19.64 4.45 13.41
#